data_AF-A0A6M2AWA8-F1
#
_entry.id   AF-A0A6M2AWA8-F1
#
_cell.length_a   1.000
_cell.length_b   1.000
_cell.length_c   1.000
_cell.angle_alpha   90.00
_cell.angle_beta   90.00
_cell.angle_gamma   90.00
#
_symmetry.space_group_name_H-M   'P 1'
#
loop_
_entity.id
_entity.type
_entity.pdbx_description
1 polymer ?
#
loop_
_entity_poly.entity_id
_entity_poly.type
_entity_poly.pdbx_seq_one_letter_code
_entity_poly.pdbx_strand_id
1 'polypeptide(L)'
;MKNSMKIGVLTSGGDSPGMNAAIRAVVRACEYQGVKCVGIYRGFQGLIEADFKELNARSVKNIINRGGTFLKSARCDEFKNSEGRKKAYDNLINENINALVVIGGDGTFKGATAFQKEFNFPIVGIPGTIDNDINGTDYTIGYDTALNTVVEAIDKIRDTANSHNRLFLVEVMGRDAGDIALNAGIGAGAEEILIPEQDMGLERLLESLDRSKKSGKTSSIVVVSEGDQIGKNIFELAENIEKNLKDYEVRVSVLGHIQRGGAPSCYDRVLASRLGVGAVDALLNDESNVMVGIVHNKVKLIPFAEAIKSSNQFDVSLVRVADIISI
;
A
#
# COMPACT_ATOMS: atom_id res chain seq x y z
N MET A 1 -16.90 -12.44 -30.80
CA MET A 1 -15.79 -11.48 -31.04
C MET A 1 -14.85 -11.32 -29.84
N LYS A 2 -15.06 -11.97 -28.67
CA LYS A 2 -14.16 -11.85 -27.49
C LYS A 2 -12.78 -12.54 -27.63
N ASN A 3 -12.61 -13.50 -28.56
CA ASN A 3 -11.36 -14.28 -28.73
C ASN A 3 -10.14 -13.52 -29.30
N SER A 4 -10.25 -12.24 -29.67
CA SER A 4 -9.14 -11.45 -30.22
C SER A 4 -8.62 -10.36 -29.28
N MET A 5 -9.16 -10.24 -28.07
CA MET A 5 -8.74 -9.20 -27.13
C MET A 5 -7.36 -9.52 -26.55
N LYS A 6 -6.54 -8.48 -26.38
CA LYS A 6 -5.23 -8.54 -25.72
C LYS A 6 -5.17 -7.48 -24.61
N ILE A 7 -4.98 -7.93 -23.37
CA ILE A 7 -4.94 -7.09 -22.16
C ILE A 7 -3.50 -6.97 -21.68
N GLY A 8 -3.01 -5.74 -21.55
CA GLY A 8 -1.74 -5.44 -20.90
C GLY A 8 -1.89 -5.35 -19.38
N VAL A 9 -0.88 -5.77 -18.62
CA VAL A 9 -0.82 -5.63 -17.16
C VAL A 9 0.51 -5.03 -16.75
N LEU A 10 0.47 -4.02 -15.87
CA LEU A 10 1.67 -3.36 -15.35
C LEU A 10 1.57 -3.08 -13.86
N THR A 11 2.72 -2.96 -13.21
CA THR A 11 2.85 -2.46 -11.83
C THR A 11 3.59 -1.12 -11.82
N SER A 12 3.12 -0.17 -11.03
CA SER A 12 3.72 1.17 -10.90
C SER A 12 3.61 1.68 -9.47
N GLY A 13 4.46 2.64 -9.09
CA GLY A 13 4.57 3.15 -7.71
C GLY A 13 5.54 2.35 -6.85
N GLY A 14 5.47 2.53 -5.53
CA GLY A 14 6.18 1.67 -4.58
C GLY A 14 5.61 0.26 -4.64
N ASP A 15 6.46 -0.76 -4.57
CA ASP A 15 5.99 -2.14 -4.54
C ASP A 15 5.31 -2.47 -3.21
N SER A 16 4.35 -3.39 -3.26
CA SER A 16 3.65 -3.88 -2.07
C SER A 16 3.51 -5.41 -2.12
N PRO A 17 3.48 -6.08 -0.96
CA PRO A 17 3.28 -7.53 -0.91
C PRO A 17 1.93 -7.91 -1.52
N GLY A 18 1.95 -8.77 -2.55
CA GLY A 18 0.74 -9.24 -3.22
C GLY A 18 0.56 -8.70 -4.65
N MET A 19 1.39 -7.76 -5.11
CA MET A 19 1.40 -7.35 -6.53
C MET A 19 1.61 -8.54 -7.47
N ASN A 20 2.51 -9.47 -7.14
CA ASN A 20 2.67 -10.73 -7.90
C ASN A 20 1.41 -11.61 -7.90
N ALA A 21 0.64 -11.62 -6.80
CA ALA A 21 -0.62 -12.36 -6.72
C ALA A 21 -1.70 -11.71 -7.61
N ALA A 22 -1.75 -10.37 -7.67
CA ALA A 22 -2.63 -9.63 -8.58
C ALA A 22 -2.28 -9.90 -10.04
N ILE A 23 -0.99 -9.79 -10.43
CA ILE A 23 -0.54 -10.12 -11.79
C ILE A 23 -0.91 -11.56 -12.14
N ARG A 24 -0.66 -12.51 -11.23
CA ARG A 24 -1.05 -13.91 -11.42
C ARG A 24 -2.55 -14.05 -11.69
N ALA A 25 -3.38 -13.37 -10.93
CA ALA A 25 -4.83 -13.45 -11.06
C ALA A 25 -5.31 -12.87 -12.39
N VAL A 26 -4.78 -11.72 -12.81
CA VAL A 26 -5.06 -11.11 -14.12
C VAL A 26 -4.69 -12.08 -15.25
N VAL A 27 -3.46 -12.61 -15.25
CA VAL A 27 -2.99 -13.53 -16.30
C VAL A 27 -3.85 -14.80 -16.35
N ARG A 28 -4.20 -15.38 -15.19
CA ARG A 28 -5.02 -16.59 -15.12
C ARG A 28 -6.47 -16.33 -15.53
N ALA A 29 -7.03 -15.17 -15.22
CA ALA A 29 -8.35 -14.76 -15.65
C ALA A 29 -8.40 -14.56 -17.16
N CYS A 30 -7.39 -13.90 -17.75
CA CYS A 30 -7.26 -13.77 -19.21
C CYS A 30 -7.22 -15.15 -19.89
N GLU A 31 -6.38 -16.07 -19.40
CA GLU A 31 -6.30 -17.44 -19.93
C GLU A 31 -7.66 -18.17 -19.85
N TYR A 32 -8.35 -18.05 -18.71
CA TYR A 32 -9.66 -18.67 -18.51
C TYR A 32 -10.72 -18.12 -19.48
N GLN A 33 -10.67 -16.83 -19.79
CA GLN A 33 -11.60 -16.15 -20.69
C GLN A 33 -11.18 -16.26 -22.18
N GLY A 34 -10.08 -16.93 -22.49
CA GLY A 34 -9.57 -17.05 -23.87
C GLY A 34 -8.97 -15.77 -24.44
N VAL A 35 -8.48 -14.88 -23.58
CA VAL A 35 -7.94 -13.55 -23.89
C VAL A 35 -6.42 -13.56 -23.71
N LYS A 36 -5.67 -12.89 -24.59
CA LYS A 36 -4.21 -12.81 -24.46
C LYS A 36 -3.82 -11.81 -23.38
N CYS A 37 -2.81 -12.15 -22.57
CA CYS A 37 -2.26 -11.24 -21.57
C CYS A 37 -0.82 -10.84 -21.92
N VAL A 38 -0.49 -9.57 -21.76
CA VAL A 38 0.86 -9.03 -21.97
C VAL A 38 1.33 -8.35 -20.69
N GLY A 39 2.45 -8.79 -20.15
CA GLY A 39 3.14 -8.10 -19.07
C GLY A 39 3.95 -6.93 -19.61
N ILE A 40 3.82 -5.77 -18.98
CA ILE A 40 4.59 -4.57 -19.30
C ILE A 40 5.57 -4.34 -18.16
N TYR A 41 6.86 -4.40 -18.46
CA TYR A 41 7.90 -4.27 -17.45
C TYR A 41 8.14 -2.80 -17.09
N ARG A 42 8.64 -2.50 -15.89
CA ARG A 42 8.99 -1.13 -15.44
C ARG A 42 7.83 -0.12 -15.51
N GLY A 43 6.59 -0.58 -15.32
CA GLY A 43 5.41 0.29 -15.28
C GLY A 43 5.24 1.15 -16.53
N PHE A 44 4.93 2.44 -16.35
CA PHE A 44 4.76 3.37 -17.47
C PHE A 44 6.03 3.58 -18.29
N GLN A 45 7.23 3.38 -17.72
CA GLN A 45 8.47 3.49 -18.47
C GLN A 45 8.55 2.42 -19.56
N GLY A 46 8.26 1.16 -19.25
CA GLY A 46 8.23 0.11 -20.27
C GLY A 46 7.04 0.24 -21.23
N LEU A 47 6.00 0.98 -20.86
CA LEU A 47 4.94 1.34 -21.81
C LEU A 47 5.47 2.27 -22.92
N ILE A 48 6.32 3.24 -22.56
CA ILE A 48 6.98 4.14 -23.51
C ILE A 48 8.07 3.42 -24.30
N GLU A 49 8.80 2.50 -23.68
CA GLU A 49 9.91 1.74 -24.30
C GLU A 49 9.47 0.48 -25.05
N ALA A 50 8.18 0.15 -25.04
CA ALA A 50 7.62 -1.10 -25.57
C ALA A 50 8.24 -2.38 -24.96
N ASP A 51 8.56 -2.37 -23.66
CA ASP A 51 9.09 -3.54 -22.95
C ASP A 51 7.96 -4.50 -22.54
N PHE A 52 7.47 -5.22 -23.54
CA PHE A 52 6.30 -6.10 -23.46
C PHE A 52 6.69 -7.56 -23.54
N LYS A 53 5.93 -8.40 -22.83
CA LYS A 53 6.10 -9.86 -22.88
C LYS A 53 4.76 -10.57 -22.76
N GLU A 54 4.48 -11.49 -23.67
CA GLU A 54 3.28 -12.33 -23.55
C GLU A 54 3.36 -13.20 -22.28
N LEU A 55 2.28 -13.19 -21.51
CA LEU A 55 2.14 -13.96 -20.28
C LEU A 55 1.01 -14.97 -20.43
N ASN A 56 1.27 -16.18 -19.95
CA ASN A 56 0.28 -17.25 -19.87
C ASN A 56 0.28 -17.87 -18.47
N ALA A 57 -0.59 -18.85 -18.25
CA ALA A 57 -0.69 -19.58 -16.99
C ALA A 57 0.67 -20.09 -16.45
N ARG A 58 1.60 -20.49 -17.33
CA ARG A 58 2.94 -20.99 -16.96
C ARG A 58 3.89 -19.87 -16.59
N SER A 59 3.78 -18.69 -17.20
CA SER A 59 4.59 -17.51 -16.88
C SER A 59 4.43 -17.02 -15.44
N VAL A 60 3.25 -17.27 -14.83
CA VAL A 60 2.91 -16.86 -13.46
C VAL A 60 2.88 -18.01 -12.44
N LYS A 61 3.66 -19.08 -12.68
CA LYS A 61 3.83 -20.17 -11.71
C LYS A 61 4.72 -19.73 -10.55
N ASN A 62 4.44 -20.22 -9.34
CA ASN A 62 5.30 -20.04 -8.15
C ASN A 62 5.61 -18.57 -7.79
N ILE A 63 4.69 -17.63 -8.09
CA ILE A 63 4.83 -16.22 -7.71
C ILE A 63 3.82 -15.73 -6.68
N ILE A 64 2.78 -16.53 -6.35
CA ILE A 64 1.70 -16.10 -5.44
C ILE A 64 2.18 -15.74 -4.03
N ASN A 65 3.26 -16.38 -3.58
CA ASN A 65 3.88 -16.20 -2.27
C ASN A 65 5.10 -15.26 -2.30
N ARG A 66 5.43 -14.67 -3.45
CA ARG A 66 6.60 -13.79 -3.59
C ARG A 66 6.19 -12.33 -3.38
N GLY A 67 6.91 -11.64 -2.50
CA GLY A 67 6.85 -10.18 -2.37
C GLY A 67 7.34 -9.45 -3.63
N GLY A 68 7.16 -8.13 -3.63
CA GLY A 68 7.50 -7.25 -4.75
C GLY A 68 6.70 -7.55 -6.02
N THR A 69 7.27 -7.14 -7.17
CA THR A 69 6.68 -7.36 -8.50
C THR A 69 7.74 -7.86 -9.50
N PHE A 70 7.47 -8.99 -10.17
CA PHE A 70 8.40 -9.52 -11.19
C PHE A 70 8.40 -8.68 -12.47
N LEU A 71 7.34 -7.87 -12.71
CA LEU A 71 7.30 -6.90 -13.80
C LEU A 71 8.14 -5.65 -13.50
N LYS A 72 8.63 -5.50 -12.26
CA LYS A 72 9.32 -4.30 -11.76
C LYS A 72 8.39 -3.10 -11.74
N SER A 73 8.85 -2.03 -11.11
CA SER A 73 8.22 -0.72 -11.12
C SER A 73 9.29 0.33 -11.38
N ALA A 74 8.93 1.42 -12.03
CA ALA A 74 9.82 2.56 -12.24
C ALA A 74 9.03 3.87 -12.15
N ARG A 75 9.66 4.91 -11.59
CA ARG A 75 9.18 6.29 -11.75
C ARG A 75 9.38 6.69 -13.21
N CYS A 76 8.40 7.38 -13.78
CA CYS A 76 8.44 7.81 -15.17
C CYS A 76 7.96 9.25 -15.28
N ASP A 77 8.90 10.20 -15.30
CA ASP A 77 8.59 11.61 -15.46
C ASP A 77 8.12 11.93 -16.89
N GLU A 78 8.61 11.19 -17.89
CA GLU A 78 8.19 11.35 -19.29
C GLU A 78 6.68 11.11 -19.47
N PHE A 79 6.09 10.18 -18.70
CA PHE A 79 4.65 9.90 -18.75
C PHE A 79 3.78 11.02 -18.16
N LYS A 80 4.37 11.99 -17.43
CA LYS A 80 3.67 13.22 -17.01
C LYS A 80 3.41 14.15 -18.21
N ASN A 81 4.20 14.04 -19.27
CA ASN A 81 4.07 14.83 -20.48
C ASN A 81 3.19 14.12 -21.50
N SER A 82 2.45 14.88 -22.32
CA SER A 82 1.58 14.30 -23.35
C SER A 82 2.37 13.56 -24.43
N GLU A 83 3.60 13.99 -24.74
CA GLU A 83 4.49 13.30 -25.69
C GLU A 83 4.83 11.87 -25.24
N GLY A 84 5.17 11.69 -23.95
CA GLY A 84 5.44 10.36 -23.38
C GLY A 84 4.21 9.47 -23.44
N ARG A 85 3.04 10.01 -23.09
CA ARG A 85 1.77 9.28 -23.21
C ARG A 85 1.43 8.92 -24.65
N LYS A 86 1.70 9.81 -25.60
CA LYS A 86 1.49 9.53 -27.03
C LYS A 86 2.35 8.37 -27.51
N LYS A 87 3.65 8.35 -27.18
CA LYS A 87 4.54 7.21 -27.50
C LYS A 87 4.02 5.90 -26.91
N ALA A 88 3.60 5.92 -25.64
CA ALA A 88 3.01 4.78 -24.98
C ALA A 88 1.73 4.28 -25.69
N TYR A 89 0.86 5.19 -26.13
CA TYR A 89 -0.34 4.86 -26.90
C TYR A 89 0.02 4.22 -28.25
N ASP A 90 0.93 4.84 -29.00
CA ASP A 90 1.36 4.32 -30.31
C ASP A 90 1.93 2.89 -30.18
N ASN A 91 2.72 2.62 -29.13
CA ASN A 91 3.23 1.27 -28.84
C ASN A 91 2.12 0.26 -28.54
N LEU A 92 1.09 0.64 -27.77
CA LEU A 92 -0.06 -0.25 -27.48
C LEU A 92 -0.80 -0.63 -28.75
N ILE A 93 -1.04 0.36 -29.63
CA ILE A 93 -1.73 0.14 -30.90
C ILE A 93 -0.88 -0.76 -31.82
N ASN A 94 0.42 -0.49 -31.95
CA ASN A 94 1.34 -1.30 -32.77
C ASN A 94 1.36 -2.78 -32.33
N GLU A 95 1.26 -3.03 -31.02
CA GLU A 95 1.28 -4.38 -30.43
C GLU A 95 -0.12 -4.99 -30.29
N ASN A 96 -1.16 -4.31 -30.80
CA ASN A 96 -2.56 -4.71 -30.76
C ASN A 96 -3.06 -4.98 -29.33
N ILE A 97 -2.59 -4.22 -28.35
CA ILE A 97 -3.10 -4.26 -26.97
C ILE A 97 -4.35 -3.37 -26.90
N ASN A 98 -5.44 -3.90 -26.37
CA ASN A 98 -6.75 -3.25 -26.40
C ASN A 98 -7.17 -2.63 -25.07
N ALA A 99 -6.58 -3.08 -23.97
CA ALA A 99 -6.90 -2.60 -22.64
C ALA A 99 -5.72 -2.78 -21.68
N LEU A 100 -5.72 -2.03 -20.59
CA LEU A 100 -4.72 -2.14 -19.53
C LEU A 100 -5.35 -2.44 -18.17
N VAL A 101 -4.69 -3.30 -17.42
CA VAL A 101 -4.82 -3.39 -15.97
C VAL A 101 -3.59 -2.75 -15.33
N VAL A 102 -3.80 -1.71 -14.52
CA VAL A 102 -2.73 -1.01 -13.80
C VAL A 102 -2.79 -1.33 -12.31
N ILE A 103 -1.68 -1.82 -11.74
CA ILE A 103 -1.59 -2.16 -10.32
C ILE A 103 -0.67 -1.13 -9.65
N GLY A 104 -1.16 -0.42 -8.64
CA GLY A 104 -0.39 0.59 -7.94
C GLY A 104 -1.24 1.47 -7.03
N GLY A 105 -0.67 2.60 -6.60
CA GLY A 105 -1.36 3.60 -5.78
C GLY A 105 -1.81 4.84 -6.55
N ASP A 106 -2.05 5.93 -5.84
CA ASP A 106 -2.54 7.21 -6.37
C ASP A 106 -1.83 7.72 -7.61
N GLY A 107 -0.49 7.72 -7.59
CA GLY A 107 0.31 8.18 -8.72
C GLY A 107 0.03 7.38 -9.99
N THR A 108 -0.23 6.08 -9.84
CA THR A 108 -0.58 5.18 -10.94
C THR A 108 -1.94 5.53 -11.52
N PHE A 109 -2.95 5.76 -10.67
CA PHE A 109 -4.29 6.12 -11.11
C PHE A 109 -4.37 7.53 -11.71
N LYS A 110 -3.57 8.49 -11.21
CA LYS A 110 -3.40 9.81 -11.84
C LYS A 110 -2.86 9.68 -13.26
N GLY A 111 -1.81 8.87 -13.45
CA GLY A 111 -1.26 8.58 -14.78
C GLY A 111 -2.27 7.90 -15.71
N ALA A 112 -3.00 6.90 -15.21
CA ALA A 112 -4.03 6.19 -15.94
C ALA A 112 -5.19 7.11 -16.37
N THR A 113 -5.65 7.99 -15.46
CA THR A 113 -6.72 8.96 -15.73
C THR A 113 -6.30 9.95 -16.83
N ALA A 114 -5.07 10.48 -16.75
CA ALA A 114 -4.55 11.38 -17.78
C ALA A 114 -4.45 10.70 -19.15
N PHE A 115 -3.98 9.44 -19.18
CA PHE A 115 -3.89 8.65 -20.39
C PHE A 115 -5.26 8.33 -20.99
N GLN A 116 -6.22 7.92 -20.17
CA GLN A 116 -7.58 7.64 -20.60
C GLN A 116 -8.28 8.90 -21.14
N LYS A 117 -8.07 10.05 -20.49
CA LYS A 117 -8.64 11.32 -20.97
C LYS A 117 -8.11 11.74 -22.35
N GLU A 118 -6.85 11.45 -22.66
CA GLU A 118 -6.22 11.84 -23.93
C GLU A 118 -6.55 10.88 -25.08
N PHE A 119 -6.58 9.57 -24.80
CA PHE A 119 -6.64 8.55 -25.85
C PHE A 119 -7.90 7.67 -25.80
N ASN A 120 -8.77 7.87 -24.80
CA ASN A 120 -9.94 7.03 -24.54
C ASN A 120 -9.61 5.52 -24.50
N PHE A 121 -8.42 5.19 -24.00
CA PHE A 121 -7.95 3.81 -23.93
C PHE A 121 -8.56 3.10 -22.70
N PRO A 122 -9.11 1.88 -22.82
CA PRO A 122 -9.71 1.16 -21.70
C PRO A 122 -8.67 0.80 -20.63
N ILE A 123 -8.87 1.32 -19.41
CA ILE A 123 -8.00 1.05 -18.27
C ILE A 123 -8.83 0.71 -17.04
N VAL A 124 -8.42 -0.35 -16.33
CA VAL A 124 -8.93 -0.69 -15.00
C VAL A 124 -7.77 -0.74 -14.00
N GLY A 125 -7.98 -0.18 -12.82
CA GLY A 125 -6.97 -0.13 -11.76
C GLY A 125 -7.17 -1.17 -10.66
N ILE A 126 -6.08 -1.56 -10.02
CA ILE A 126 -6.05 -2.40 -8.82
C ILE A 126 -5.21 -1.69 -7.76
N PRO A 127 -5.74 -1.48 -6.53
CA PRO A 127 -5.05 -0.78 -5.46
C PRO A 127 -3.91 -1.63 -4.89
N GLY A 128 -2.68 -1.35 -5.32
CA GLY A 128 -1.45 -2.00 -4.86
C GLY A 128 -0.56 -1.00 -4.14
N THR A 129 -0.74 -0.88 -2.83
CA THR A 129 0.02 0.00 -1.93
C THR A 129 -0.09 -0.53 -0.51
N ILE A 130 0.92 -0.27 0.33
CA ILE A 130 0.85 -0.58 1.76
C ILE A 130 0.13 0.52 2.55
N ASP A 131 0.05 1.73 1.99
CA ASP A 131 -0.34 2.94 2.74
C ASP A 131 -1.85 2.96 3.12
N ASN A 132 -2.66 2.05 2.56
CA ASN A 132 -4.13 2.00 2.68
C ASN A 132 -4.84 3.34 2.38
N ASP A 133 -4.21 4.16 1.54
CA ASP A 133 -4.57 5.57 1.33
C ASP A 133 -5.53 5.82 0.15
N ILE A 134 -6.15 4.77 -0.39
CA ILE A 134 -6.92 4.83 -1.64
C ILE A 134 -8.43 4.82 -1.34
N ASN A 135 -9.13 5.81 -1.87
CA ASN A 135 -10.57 5.94 -1.63
C ASN A 135 -11.43 4.89 -2.34
N GLY A 136 -12.52 4.51 -1.69
CA GLY A 136 -13.51 3.57 -2.22
C GLY A 136 -13.14 2.09 -2.10
N THR A 137 -12.07 1.76 -1.37
CA THR A 137 -11.76 0.38 -0.98
C THR A 137 -11.47 0.35 0.52
N ASP A 138 -11.98 -0.67 1.22
CA ASP A 138 -11.74 -0.86 2.65
C ASP A 138 -10.26 -1.22 2.91
N TYR A 139 -9.64 -1.92 1.96
CA TYR A 139 -8.26 -2.39 2.06
C TYR A 139 -7.54 -2.33 0.71
N THR A 140 -6.24 -2.01 0.74
CA THR A 140 -5.32 -2.09 -0.41
C THR A 140 -4.42 -3.33 -0.34
N ILE A 141 -3.95 -3.81 -1.49
CA ILE A 141 -3.07 -4.98 -1.56
C ILE A 141 -1.70 -4.63 -0.98
N GLY A 142 -1.34 -5.33 0.09
CA GLY A 142 -0.07 -5.22 0.80
C GLY A 142 -0.19 -4.59 2.18
N TYR A 143 -1.33 -3.97 2.48
CA TYR A 143 -1.58 -3.34 3.78
C TYR A 143 -1.53 -4.37 4.92
N ASP A 144 -2.26 -5.48 4.82
CA ASP A 144 -2.29 -6.51 5.87
C ASP A 144 -0.90 -7.13 6.09
N THR A 145 -0.13 -7.37 5.02
CA THR A 145 1.25 -7.85 5.15
C THR A 145 2.15 -6.83 5.84
N ALA A 146 1.98 -5.53 5.54
CA ALA A 146 2.74 -4.47 6.20
C ALA A 146 2.41 -4.41 7.71
N LEU A 147 1.13 -4.51 8.08
CA LEU A 147 0.71 -4.59 9.49
C LEU A 147 1.39 -5.75 10.22
N ASN A 148 1.34 -6.96 9.66
CA ASN A 148 1.96 -8.13 10.27
C ASN A 148 3.50 -7.98 10.38
N THR A 149 4.13 -7.31 9.40
CA THR A 149 5.57 -7.02 9.45
C THR A 149 5.91 -6.07 10.61
N VAL A 150 5.11 -5.03 10.82
CA VAL A 150 5.28 -4.09 11.93
C VAL A 150 5.06 -4.79 13.27
N VAL A 151 3.98 -5.56 13.41
CA VAL A 151 3.68 -6.32 14.63
C VAL A 151 4.82 -7.28 14.97
N GLU A 152 5.32 -8.05 14.00
CA GLU A 152 6.45 -8.96 14.22
C GLU A 152 7.73 -8.22 14.66
N ALA A 153 7.97 -7.02 14.13
CA ALA A 153 9.10 -6.20 14.55
C ALA A 153 8.92 -5.68 15.99
N ILE A 154 7.72 -5.22 16.34
CA ILE A 154 7.39 -4.75 17.68
C ILE A 154 7.50 -5.87 18.70
N ASP A 155 7.01 -7.08 18.40
CA ASP A 155 7.12 -8.24 19.29
C ASP A 155 8.59 -8.58 19.60
N LYS A 156 9.46 -8.58 18.57
CA LYS A 156 10.90 -8.78 18.76
C LYS A 156 11.55 -7.67 19.61
N ILE A 157 11.11 -6.43 19.42
CA ILE A 157 11.59 -5.29 20.23
C ILE A 157 11.14 -5.46 21.68
N ARG A 158 9.89 -5.88 21.91
CA ARG A 158 9.26 -6.06 23.23
C ARG A 158 10.02 -7.07 24.09
N ASP A 159 10.49 -8.17 23.51
CA ASP A 159 11.32 -9.16 24.21
C ASP A 159 12.59 -8.53 24.82
N THR A 160 13.21 -7.59 24.09
CA THR A 160 14.40 -6.86 24.57
C THR A 160 14.03 -5.73 25.54
N ALA A 161 12.86 -5.12 25.35
CA ALA A 161 12.39 -4.02 26.17
C ALA A 161 12.03 -4.48 27.58
N ASN A 162 11.43 -5.65 27.76
CA ASN A 162 11.10 -6.16 29.09
C ASN A 162 12.33 -6.44 29.98
N SER A 163 13.51 -6.55 29.38
CA SER A 163 14.76 -6.81 30.10
C SER A 163 15.40 -5.56 30.72
N HIS A 164 15.00 -4.36 30.27
CA HIS A 164 15.59 -3.08 30.69
C HIS A 164 14.52 -1.98 30.69
N ASN A 165 14.48 -1.10 31.69
CA ASN A 165 13.48 -0.02 31.75
C ASN A 165 13.62 0.99 30.60
N ARG A 166 13.07 0.69 29.41
CA ARG A 166 13.32 1.37 28.14
C ARG A 166 12.04 1.78 27.43
N LEU A 167 12.12 2.94 26.78
CA LEU A 167 11.10 3.40 25.85
C LEU A 167 11.57 3.14 24.43
N PHE A 168 10.76 2.46 23.62
CA PHE A 168 11.01 2.27 22.21
C PHE A 168 10.08 3.12 21.37
N LEU A 169 10.66 3.98 20.52
CA LEU A 169 9.95 4.65 19.45
C LEU A 169 10.13 3.82 18.17
N VAL A 170 9.02 3.38 17.58
CA VAL A 170 9.01 2.54 16.37
C VAL A 170 8.39 3.34 15.23
N GLU A 171 9.21 3.76 14.27
CA GLU A 171 8.76 4.49 13.07
C GLU A 171 8.22 3.51 12.02
N VAL A 172 6.99 3.75 11.57
CA VAL A 172 6.31 2.95 10.55
C VAL A 172 5.99 3.80 9.33
N MET A 173 5.86 3.16 8.16
CA MET A 173 5.48 3.85 6.94
C MET A 173 3.98 4.19 6.96
N GLY A 174 3.55 5.04 6.03
CA GLY A 174 2.15 5.44 5.88
C GLY A 174 1.94 6.73 5.11
N ARG A 175 3.03 7.41 4.71
CA ARG A 175 3.03 8.75 4.14
C ARG A 175 2.16 9.71 4.95
N ASP A 176 1.00 10.10 4.40
CA ASP A 176 0.09 11.08 5.00
C ASP A 176 -1.09 10.38 5.72
N ALA A 177 -1.03 9.05 5.89
CA ALA A 177 -2.05 8.21 6.50
C ALA A 177 -1.52 7.49 7.76
N GLY A 178 -2.33 7.48 8.82
CA GLY A 178 -2.06 6.84 10.09
C GLY A 178 -2.47 5.36 10.18
N ASP A 179 -3.09 4.80 9.14
CA ASP A 179 -3.70 3.46 9.13
C ASP A 179 -2.76 2.34 9.60
N ILE A 180 -1.48 2.36 9.16
CA ILE A 180 -0.48 1.36 9.58
C ILE A 180 -0.16 1.53 11.06
N ALA A 181 0.18 2.75 11.48
CA ALA A 181 0.54 3.04 12.87
C ALA A 181 -0.59 2.70 13.84
N LEU A 182 -1.83 3.06 13.49
CA LEU A 182 -3.01 2.80 14.32
C LEU A 182 -3.30 1.30 14.45
N ASN A 183 -3.44 0.58 13.34
CA ASN A 183 -3.80 -0.83 13.39
C ASN A 183 -2.66 -1.71 13.92
N ALA A 184 -1.41 -1.43 13.53
CA ALA A 184 -0.27 -2.18 14.03
C ALA A 184 0.03 -1.85 15.50
N GLY A 185 -0.14 -0.59 15.92
CA GLY A 185 -0.01 -0.18 17.32
C GLY A 185 -1.05 -0.86 18.20
N ILE A 186 -2.33 -0.88 17.79
CA ILE A 186 -3.38 -1.65 18.48
C ILE A 186 -3.02 -3.14 18.52
N GLY A 187 -2.68 -3.72 17.37
CA GLY A 187 -2.38 -5.16 17.24
C GLY A 187 -1.17 -5.61 18.05
N ALA A 188 -0.17 -4.74 18.22
CA ALA A 188 1.03 -5.02 18.99
C ALA A 188 0.95 -4.56 20.45
N GLY A 189 -0.13 -3.90 20.87
CA GLY A 189 -0.27 -3.35 22.23
C GLY A 189 0.69 -2.21 22.53
N ALA A 190 0.77 -1.23 21.62
CA ALA A 190 1.51 0.00 21.83
C ALA A 190 0.87 0.83 22.95
N GLU A 191 1.71 1.51 23.72
CA GLU A 191 1.27 2.39 24.81
C GLU A 191 0.70 3.70 24.25
N GLU A 192 1.36 4.22 23.22
CA GLU A 192 0.98 5.42 22.52
C GLU A 192 1.17 5.24 21.02
N ILE A 193 0.30 5.88 20.25
CA ILE A 193 0.31 5.82 18.79
C ILE A 193 0.20 7.23 18.25
N LEU A 194 1.21 7.66 17.50
CA LEU A 194 1.28 9.00 16.93
C LEU A 194 1.00 8.92 15.42
N ILE A 195 -0.01 9.66 14.98
CA ILE A 195 -0.54 9.64 13.62
C ILE A 195 -0.80 11.07 13.12
N PRO A 196 -0.63 11.33 11.81
CA PRO A 196 -0.77 12.67 11.24
C PRO A 196 -2.19 13.24 11.38
N GLU A 197 -3.21 12.38 11.50
CA GLU A 197 -4.61 12.78 11.65
C GLU A 197 -4.93 13.32 13.06
N GLN A 198 -4.06 13.07 14.04
CA GLN A 198 -4.26 13.50 15.42
C GLN A 198 -2.99 14.13 15.98
N ASP A 199 -2.93 15.47 15.94
CA ASP A 199 -1.90 16.20 16.69
C ASP A 199 -2.20 16.12 18.19
N MET A 200 -1.56 15.16 18.85
CA MET A 200 -1.71 14.93 20.29
C MET A 200 -0.86 15.89 21.13
N GLY A 201 0.13 16.55 20.51
CA GLY A 201 1.12 17.39 21.21
C GLY A 201 2.08 16.60 22.11
N LEU A 202 3.30 17.14 22.28
CA LEU A 202 4.35 16.52 23.11
C LEU A 202 3.93 16.38 24.58
N GLU A 203 3.16 17.33 25.13
CA GLU A 203 2.76 17.31 26.54
C GLU A 203 1.88 16.11 26.89
N ARG A 204 0.88 15.78 26.06
CA ARG A 204 0.01 14.62 26.29
C ARG A 204 0.78 13.31 26.25
N LEU A 205 1.74 13.19 25.32
CA LEU A 205 2.63 12.03 25.24
C LEU A 205 3.44 11.88 26.54
N LEU A 206 4.04 12.96 27.04
CA LEU A 206 4.80 12.93 28.30
C LEU A 206 3.93 12.56 29.51
N GLU A 207 2.71 13.09 29.60
CA GLU A 207 1.76 12.75 30.66
C GLU A 207 1.35 11.27 30.62
N SER A 208 1.12 10.73 29.43
CA SER A 208 0.79 9.32 29.27
C SER A 208 1.94 8.42 29.70
N LEU A 209 3.15 8.70 29.21
CA LEU A 209 4.36 7.94 29.57
C LEU A 209 4.68 7.99 31.08
N ASP A 210 4.41 9.11 31.75
CA ASP A 210 4.54 9.23 33.21
C ASP A 210 3.47 8.40 33.95
N ARG A 211 2.24 8.36 33.44
CA ARG A 211 1.15 7.54 34.00
C ARG A 211 1.46 6.05 33.88
N SER A 212 1.91 5.59 32.72
CA SER A 212 2.29 4.19 32.48
C SER A 212 3.44 3.75 33.38
N LYS A 213 4.41 4.64 33.60
CA LYS A 213 5.50 4.39 34.56
C LYS A 213 4.97 4.20 35.98
N LYS A 214 4.04 5.06 36.41
CA LYS A 214 3.42 4.99 37.74
C LYS A 214 2.57 3.74 37.94
N SER A 215 1.99 3.17 36.87
CA SER A 215 1.25 1.90 36.96
C SER A 215 2.16 0.65 37.04
N GLY A 216 3.49 0.83 36.98
CA GLY A 216 4.46 -0.24 37.12
C GLY A 216 4.91 -0.86 35.79
N LYS A 217 4.49 -0.31 34.64
CA LYS A 217 5.04 -0.73 33.34
C LYS A 217 6.51 -0.29 33.27
N THR A 218 7.39 -1.26 33.11
CA THR A 218 8.84 -1.05 33.05
C THR A 218 9.32 -0.74 31.63
N SER A 219 8.61 -1.22 30.61
CA SER A 219 8.91 -1.02 29.20
C SER A 219 7.71 -0.41 28.47
N SER A 220 7.97 0.53 27.57
CA SER A 220 6.92 1.23 26.81
C SER A 220 7.28 1.23 25.33
N ILE A 221 6.26 1.06 24.48
CA ILE A 221 6.40 1.09 23.03
C ILE A 221 5.48 2.18 22.50
N VAL A 222 6.05 3.09 21.71
CA VAL A 222 5.32 4.15 21.01
C VAL A 222 5.49 3.91 19.51
N VAL A 223 4.38 3.81 18.80
CA VAL A 223 4.38 3.66 17.35
C VAL A 223 4.17 5.02 16.72
N VAL A 224 5.04 5.39 15.77
CA VAL A 224 5.05 6.72 15.15
C VAL A 224 4.92 6.56 13.64
N SER A 225 3.90 7.18 13.04
CA SER A 225 3.80 7.25 11.58
C SER A 225 4.85 8.20 11.01
N GLU A 226 5.47 7.84 9.87
CA GLU A 226 6.45 8.71 9.18
C GLU A 226 5.88 10.09 8.78
N GLY A 227 4.56 10.21 8.67
CA GLY A 227 3.87 11.46 8.37
C GLY A 227 3.65 12.38 9.57
N ASP A 228 3.75 11.84 10.79
CA ASP A 228 3.53 12.60 12.01
C ASP A 228 4.77 13.46 12.33
N GLN A 229 4.56 14.78 12.44
CA GLN A 229 5.64 15.78 12.56
C GLN A 229 5.68 16.43 13.95
N ILE A 230 5.41 15.66 15.02
CA ILE A 230 5.68 16.14 16.38
C ILE A 230 7.21 16.15 16.60
N GLY A 231 7.85 17.24 16.16
CA GLY A 231 9.31 17.38 16.09
C GLY A 231 9.83 16.89 14.74
N LYS A 232 10.61 17.71 14.04
CA LYS A 232 11.11 17.36 12.71
C LYS A 232 12.05 16.16 12.85
N ASN A 233 11.60 14.96 12.50
CA ASN A 233 12.32 13.67 12.63
C ASN A 233 12.16 12.99 14.01
N ILE A 234 11.91 11.67 14.01
CA ILE A 234 11.70 10.84 15.22
C ILE A 234 12.84 10.95 16.25
N PHE A 235 14.05 11.29 15.81
CA PHE A 235 15.19 11.52 16.70
C PHE A 235 15.03 12.80 17.53
N GLU A 236 14.42 13.87 17.00
CA GLU A 236 14.11 15.06 17.80
C GLU A 236 13.06 14.74 18.86
N LEU A 237 12.06 13.92 18.53
CA LEU A 237 11.08 13.43 19.49
C LEU A 237 11.76 12.64 20.61
N ALA A 238 12.67 11.73 20.27
CA ALA A 238 13.45 10.97 21.25
C ALA A 238 14.24 11.88 22.20
N GLU A 239 14.97 12.87 21.66
CA GLU A 239 15.70 13.84 22.48
C GLU A 239 14.80 14.65 23.40
N ASN A 240 13.62 15.06 22.92
CA ASN A 240 12.66 15.82 23.72
C ASN A 240 12.11 14.96 24.87
N ILE A 241 11.86 13.68 24.63
CA ILE A 241 11.42 12.76 25.68
C ILE A 241 12.53 12.54 26.72
N GLU A 242 13.77 12.30 26.30
CA GLU A 242 14.91 12.11 27.24
C GLU A 242 15.20 13.36 28.10
N LYS A 243 15.02 14.56 27.52
CA LYS A 243 15.16 15.83 28.26
C LYS A 243 14.13 15.98 29.38
N ASN A 244 12.89 15.57 29.13
CA ASN A 244 11.78 15.72 30.06
C ASN A 244 11.62 14.54 31.03
N LEU A 245 12.00 13.33 30.61
CA LEU A 245 11.89 12.10 31.38
C LEU A 245 13.25 11.41 31.53
N LYS A 246 14.11 11.96 32.40
CA LYS A 246 15.52 11.55 32.59
C LYS A 246 15.76 10.09 32.98
N ASP A 247 14.72 9.40 33.43
CA ASP A 247 14.80 8.00 33.86
C ASP A 247 14.54 7.01 32.70
N TYR A 248 14.12 7.49 31.53
CA TYR A 248 13.95 6.65 30.34
C TYR A 248 15.20 6.67 29.49
N GLU A 249 15.71 5.48 29.16
CA GLU A 249 16.61 5.30 28.02
C GLU A 249 15.75 5.11 26.77
N VAL A 250 15.79 6.09 25.85
CA VAL A 250 14.96 6.04 24.63
C VAL A 250 15.74 5.35 23.51
N ARG A 251 15.05 4.47 22.80
CA ARG A 251 15.60 3.73 21.66
C ARG A 251 14.69 3.92 20.46
N VAL A 252 15.28 4.31 19.34
CA VAL A 252 14.56 4.55 18.08
C VAL A 252 14.79 3.37 17.15
N SER A 253 13.71 2.84 16.58
CA SER A 253 13.73 1.80 15.54
C SER A 253 12.96 2.30 14.32
N VAL A 254 13.68 2.62 13.25
CA VAL A 254 13.07 2.99 11.97
C VAL A 254 12.95 1.74 11.11
N LEU A 255 11.72 1.22 10.94
CA LEU A 255 11.51 -0.01 10.17
C LEU A 255 11.75 0.23 8.67
N GLY A 256 11.27 1.37 8.17
CA GLY A 256 11.41 1.78 6.77
C GLY A 256 10.93 0.69 5.79
N HIS A 257 11.74 0.43 4.76
CA HIS A 257 11.33 -0.36 3.58
C HIS A 257 11.11 -1.86 3.85
N ILE A 258 11.43 -2.40 5.03
CA ILE A 258 11.13 -3.80 5.35
C ILE A 258 9.61 -4.07 5.26
N GLN A 259 8.78 -3.05 5.52
CA GLN A 259 7.33 -3.08 5.48
C GLN A 259 6.76 -3.29 4.06
N ARG A 260 7.54 -3.00 3.01
CA ARG A 260 7.16 -3.26 1.60
C ARG A 260 7.57 -4.65 1.13
N GLY A 261 8.47 -5.29 1.85
CA GLY A 261 9.01 -6.60 1.53
C GLY A 261 8.21 -7.76 2.14
N GLY A 262 8.72 -8.97 1.97
CA GLY A 262 8.14 -10.17 2.58
C GLY A 262 7.11 -10.89 1.71
N ALA A 263 6.78 -12.12 2.11
CA ALA A 263 5.75 -12.90 1.45
C ALA A 263 4.38 -12.33 1.82
N PRO A 264 3.45 -12.11 0.86
CA PRO A 264 2.13 -11.60 1.19
C PRO A 264 1.40 -12.55 2.13
N SER A 265 0.59 -11.99 3.03
CA SER A 265 -0.29 -12.72 3.93
C SER A 265 -1.37 -13.53 3.16
N CYS A 266 -2.14 -14.33 3.88
CA CYS A 266 -3.29 -15.01 3.28
C CYS A 266 -4.31 -13.99 2.74
N TYR A 267 -4.59 -12.94 3.52
CA TYR A 267 -5.58 -11.93 3.17
C TYR A 267 -5.17 -11.20 1.89
N ASP A 268 -3.93 -10.71 1.80
CA ASP A 268 -3.44 -9.99 0.61
C ASP A 268 -3.42 -10.88 -0.64
N ARG A 269 -3.10 -12.18 -0.52
CA ARG A 269 -3.18 -13.12 -1.65
C ARG A 269 -4.60 -13.30 -2.15
N VAL A 270 -5.57 -13.42 -1.24
CA VAL A 270 -6.99 -13.59 -1.58
C VAL A 270 -7.56 -12.30 -2.16
N LEU A 271 -7.30 -11.16 -1.51
CA LEU A 271 -7.71 -9.83 -1.99
C LEU A 271 -7.17 -9.58 -3.41
N ALA A 272 -5.85 -9.71 -3.60
CA ALA A 272 -5.21 -9.55 -4.90
C ALA A 272 -5.80 -10.48 -5.98
N SER A 273 -6.17 -11.71 -5.58
CA SER A 273 -6.80 -12.66 -6.51
C SER A 273 -8.21 -12.21 -6.92
N ARG A 274 -9.01 -11.74 -5.97
CA ARG A 274 -10.37 -11.25 -6.22
C ARG A 274 -10.36 -10.00 -7.10
N LEU A 275 -9.50 -9.03 -6.78
CA LEU A 275 -9.41 -7.79 -7.55
C LEU A 275 -8.82 -8.02 -8.94
N GLY A 276 -7.84 -8.93 -9.08
CA GLY A 276 -7.26 -9.29 -10.37
C GLY A 276 -8.26 -9.94 -11.33
N VAL A 277 -9.10 -10.87 -10.83
CA VAL A 277 -10.20 -11.44 -11.62
C VAL A 277 -11.23 -10.36 -11.94
N GLY A 278 -11.65 -9.58 -10.94
CA GLY A 278 -12.63 -8.51 -11.12
C GLY A 278 -12.19 -7.46 -12.15
N ALA A 279 -10.90 -7.17 -12.27
CA ALA A 279 -10.38 -6.22 -13.26
C ALA A 279 -10.51 -6.73 -14.69
N VAL A 280 -10.26 -8.03 -14.91
CA VAL A 280 -10.46 -8.66 -16.22
C VAL A 280 -11.95 -8.73 -16.55
N ASP A 281 -12.78 -9.12 -15.59
CA ASP A 281 -14.24 -9.17 -15.79
C ASP A 281 -14.81 -7.78 -16.11
N ALA A 282 -14.34 -6.72 -15.45
CA ALA A 282 -14.73 -5.35 -15.74
C ALA A 282 -14.40 -4.97 -17.19
N LEU A 283 -13.16 -5.19 -17.63
CA LEU A 283 -12.73 -4.92 -19.01
C LEU A 283 -13.54 -5.71 -20.05
N LEU A 284 -13.91 -6.96 -19.75
CA LEU A 284 -14.72 -7.80 -20.64
C LEU A 284 -16.21 -7.43 -20.68
N ASN A 285 -16.65 -6.60 -19.74
CA ASN A 285 -17.98 -6.00 -19.69
C ASN A 285 -17.96 -4.53 -20.17
N ASP A 286 -16.90 -4.14 -20.88
CA ASP A 286 -16.70 -2.79 -21.43
C ASP A 286 -16.61 -1.68 -20.38
N GLU A 287 -16.33 -2.04 -19.11
CA GLU A 287 -16.06 -1.09 -18.04
C GLU A 287 -14.62 -0.57 -18.11
N SER A 288 -14.45 0.73 -17.88
CA SER A 288 -13.15 1.39 -17.91
C SER A 288 -13.14 2.67 -17.06
N ASN A 289 -11.95 3.23 -16.82
CA ASN A 289 -11.75 4.42 -15.98
C ASN A 289 -12.19 4.20 -14.51
N VAL A 290 -12.06 2.96 -14.05
CA VAL A 290 -12.44 2.50 -12.71
C VAL A 290 -11.31 1.73 -12.05
N MET A 291 -11.24 1.80 -10.74
CA MET A 291 -10.51 0.88 -9.87
C MET A 291 -11.45 -0.24 -9.42
N VAL A 292 -10.93 -1.47 -9.31
CA VAL A 292 -11.59 -2.56 -8.60
C VAL A 292 -11.16 -2.56 -7.14
N GLY A 293 -12.09 -2.31 -6.24
CA GLY A 293 -11.88 -2.30 -4.79
C GLY A 293 -12.73 -3.33 -4.06
N ILE A 294 -12.54 -3.43 -2.74
CA ILE A 294 -13.39 -4.22 -1.85
C ILE A 294 -14.15 -3.26 -0.92
N VAL A 295 -15.47 -3.39 -0.86
CA VAL A 295 -16.34 -2.60 0.04
C VAL A 295 -17.35 -3.53 0.68
N HIS A 296 -17.40 -3.57 2.02
CA HIS A 296 -18.25 -4.49 2.77
C HIS A 296 -18.09 -5.95 2.30
N ASN A 297 -16.83 -6.37 2.12
CA ASN A 297 -16.45 -7.70 1.62
C ASN A 297 -16.97 -8.04 0.20
N LYS A 298 -17.42 -7.06 -0.58
CA LYS A 298 -17.85 -7.23 -1.98
C LYS A 298 -16.91 -6.51 -2.92
N VAL A 299 -16.62 -7.15 -4.06
CA VAL A 299 -15.86 -6.50 -5.13
C VAL A 299 -16.74 -5.43 -5.77
N LYS A 300 -16.23 -4.21 -5.88
CA LYS A 300 -16.95 -3.06 -6.44
C LYS A 300 -16.05 -2.32 -7.43
N LEU A 301 -16.67 -1.65 -8.40
CA LEU A 301 -16.00 -0.72 -9.31
C LEU A 301 -16.16 0.71 -8.78
N ILE A 302 -15.05 1.43 -8.71
CA ILE A 302 -14.96 2.78 -8.18
C ILE A 302 -14.34 3.67 -9.26
N PRO A 303 -14.96 4.77 -9.69
CA PRO A 303 -14.34 5.69 -10.65
C PRO A 303 -12.98 6.19 -10.18
N PHE A 304 -11.99 6.32 -11.07
CA PHE A 304 -10.68 6.85 -10.68
C PHE A 304 -10.76 8.24 -10.06
N ALA A 305 -11.69 9.07 -10.53
CA ALA A 305 -11.94 10.40 -9.97
C ALA A 305 -12.41 10.38 -8.51
N GLU A 306 -12.96 9.27 -8.02
CA GLU A 306 -13.30 9.07 -6.61
C GLU A 306 -12.09 8.50 -5.85
N ALA A 307 -11.42 7.48 -6.41
CA ALA A 307 -10.27 6.83 -5.78
C ALA A 307 -9.10 7.80 -5.49
N ILE A 308 -8.89 8.81 -6.33
CA ILE A 308 -7.77 9.77 -6.24
C ILE A 308 -8.07 10.97 -5.31
N LYS A 309 -9.30 11.11 -4.77
CA LYS A 309 -9.65 12.26 -3.93
C LYS A 309 -8.82 12.28 -2.65
N SER A 310 -8.40 13.47 -2.23
CA SER A 310 -7.58 13.67 -1.02
C SER A 310 -8.45 13.78 0.24
N SER A 311 -9.29 12.77 0.51
CA SER A 311 -10.10 12.73 1.72
C SER A 311 -10.18 11.31 2.24
N ASN A 312 -9.13 10.85 2.91
CA ASN A 312 -9.22 9.59 3.64
C ASN A 312 -10.08 9.82 4.88
N GLN A 313 -11.18 9.09 4.96
CA GLN A 313 -12.01 9.07 6.15
C GLN A 313 -11.28 8.23 7.19
N PHE A 314 -10.72 8.92 8.17
CA PHE A 314 -10.05 8.30 9.29
C PHE A 314 -11.07 7.76 10.31
N ASP A 315 -10.90 6.51 10.76
CA ASP A 315 -11.82 5.90 11.72
C ASP A 315 -11.51 6.35 13.16
N VAL A 316 -12.21 7.39 13.58
CA VAL A 316 -12.13 7.93 14.96
C VAL A 316 -12.49 6.88 16.02
N SER A 317 -13.26 5.85 15.66
CA SER A 317 -13.60 4.79 16.61
C SER A 317 -12.38 3.93 16.98
N LEU A 318 -11.44 3.73 16.03
CA LEU A 318 -10.20 2.99 16.28
C LEU A 318 -9.25 3.76 17.21
N VAL A 319 -9.20 5.09 17.14
CA VAL A 319 -8.45 5.91 18.12
C VAL A 319 -8.98 5.68 19.52
N ARG A 320 -10.31 5.72 19.69
CA ARG A 320 -10.91 5.43 20.99
C ARG A 320 -10.58 4.02 21.47
N VAL A 321 -10.49 3.04 20.57
CA VAL A 321 -10.05 1.68 20.94
C VAL A 321 -8.62 1.73 21.43
N ALA A 322 -7.70 2.38 20.70
CA ALA A 322 -6.30 2.53 21.10
C ALA A 322 -6.15 3.19 22.49
N ASP A 323 -6.86 4.30 22.73
CA ASP A 323 -6.84 5.03 24.01
C ASP A 323 -7.35 4.17 25.20
N ILE A 324 -8.27 3.23 24.96
CA ILE A 324 -8.86 2.40 26.03
C ILE A 324 -7.98 1.20 26.36
N ILE A 325 -7.40 0.56 25.33
CA ILE A 325 -6.63 -0.67 25.51
C ILE A 325 -5.18 -0.42 25.99
N SER A 326 -4.71 0.83 25.94
CA SER A 326 -3.37 1.22 26.38
C SER A 326 -3.27 1.51 27.89
N ILE A 327 -4.39 1.57 28.63
CA ILE A 327 -4.44 1.85 30.08
C ILE A 327 -3.65 0.81 30.91
#